data_AF-A0A3B3YIS9-F1
#
_entry.id   AF-A0A3B3YIS9-F1
#
_cell.length_a   1.000
_cell.length_b   1.000
_cell.length_c   1.000
_cell.angle_alpha   90.00
_cell.angle_beta   90.00
_cell.angle_gamma   90.00
#
_symmetry.space_group_name_H-M   'P 1'
#
loop_
_entity.id
_entity.type
_entity.pdbx_description
1 polymer ?
#
loop_
_entity_poly.entity_id
_entity_poly.type
_entity_poly.pdbx_seq_one_letter_code
_entity_poly.pdbx_strand_id
1 'polypeptide(L)'
;MVLTGKRSDKGPACWKRRVKSEYMRLRQQKRFRRADEVKSMFNSNRQKIVERTDTLNQEWKTRRIQPVHIMTSVSSLRASRECTVESGFSEFPRQVIPLKTLNAVASVPVMYSWSPLQQNFMVRAASCGHGAVSSSASFSLQRCVRVTPFL
;
A
#
# COMPACT_ATOMS: atom_id res chain seq x y z
N MET A 1 -8.32 63.09 20.21
CA MET A 1 -8.58 61.89 19.37
C MET A 1 -7.84 60.71 20.00
N VAL A 2 -8.56 59.80 20.66
CA VAL A 2 -7.97 58.64 21.34
C VAL A 2 -7.89 57.47 20.35
N LEU A 3 -6.67 57.07 19.99
CA LEU A 3 -6.39 55.88 19.19
C LEU A 3 -6.69 54.63 20.03
N THR A 4 -7.87 54.04 19.86
CA THR A 4 -8.20 52.75 20.46
C THR A 4 -7.60 51.62 19.62
N GLY A 5 -6.29 51.41 19.79
CA GLY A 5 -5.66 50.15 19.41
C GLY A 5 -6.12 49.03 20.34
N LYS A 6 -7.29 48.43 20.07
CA LYS A 6 -7.76 47.23 20.76
C LYS A 6 -6.75 46.10 20.50
N ARG A 7 -5.85 45.85 21.45
CA ARG A 7 -5.03 44.64 21.48
C ARG A 7 -6.00 43.44 21.49
N SER A 8 -5.82 42.57 20.51
CA SER A 8 -6.67 41.39 20.29
C SER A 8 -6.45 40.38 21.41
N ASP A 9 -7.09 40.60 22.55
CA ASP A 9 -7.16 39.69 23.69
C ASP A 9 -8.05 38.49 23.34
N LYS A 10 -7.53 37.62 22.47
CA LYS A 10 -8.27 36.46 22.00
C LYS A 10 -7.52 35.19 22.42
N GLY A 11 -8.18 34.39 23.25
CA GLY A 11 -7.59 33.21 23.90
C GLY A 11 -7.28 32.04 22.94
N PRO A 12 -6.55 31.01 23.39
CA PRO A 12 -5.99 29.94 22.54
C PRO A 12 -6.98 29.26 21.57
N ALA A 13 -8.25 29.12 21.98
CA ALA A 13 -9.29 28.52 21.15
C ALA A 13 -9.73 29.39 19.96
N CYS A 14 -9.64 30.72 20.05
CA CYS A 14 -9.95 31.59 18.91
C CYS A 14 -8.88 31.44 17.81
N TRP A 15 -7.62 31.21 18.20
CA TRP A 15 -6.50 31.11 17.29
C TRP A 15 -6.58 29.80 16.52
N LYS A 16 -6.91 28.69 17.20
CA LYS A 16 -7.21 27.41 16.54
C LYS A 16 -8.33 27.55 15.50
N ARG A 17 -9.42 28.24 15.83
CA ARG A 17 -10.53 28.52 14.89
C ARG A 17 -10.07 29.35 13.69
N ARG A 18 -9.35 30.45 13.93
CA ARG A 18 -8.83 31.33 12.87
C ARG A 18 -7.85 30.59 11.95
N VAL A 19 -6.93 29.80 12.51
CA VAL A 19 -5.98 28.98 11.74
C VAL A 19 -6.71 27.96 10.87
N LYS A 20 -7.74 27.28 11.41
CA LYS A 20 -8.55 26.34 10.63
C LYS A 20 -9.25 27.03 9.46
N SER A 21 -9.85 28.20 9.67
CA SER A 21 -10.51 28.97 8.62
C SER A 21 -9.53 29.44 7.54
N GLU A 22 -8.38 30.00 7.92
CA GLU A 22 -7.34 30.41 6.96
C GLU A 22 -6.75 29.21 6.20
N TYR A 23 -6.54 28.08 6.88
CA TYR A 23 -6.11 26.84 6.24
C TYR A 23 -7.11 26.39 5.17
N MET A 24 -8.41 26.39 5.49
CA MET A 24 -9.44 26.00 4.52
C MET A 24 -9.52 26.97 3.34
N ARG A 25 -9.44 28.29 3.60
CA ARG A 25 -9.41 29.33 2.56
C ARG A 25 -8.22 29.13 1.61
N LEU A 26 -7.02 28.96 2.17
CA LEU A 26 -5.80 28.75 1.39
C LEU A 26 -5.82 27.42 0.63
N ARG A 27 -6.33 26.34 1.23
CA ARG A 27 -6.45 25.03 0.58
C ARG A 27 -7.38 25.10 -0.63
N GLN A 28 -8.54 25.73 -0.49
CA GLN A 28 -9.48 25.92 -1.61
C GLN A 28 -8.86 26.78 -2.70
N GLN A 29 -8.28 27.93 -2.34
CA GLN A 29 -7.62 28.81 -3.31
C GLN A 29 -6.50 28.10 -4.08
N LYS A 30 -5.65 27.31 -3.39
CA LYS A 30 -4.60 26.50 -4.03
C LYS A 30 -5.17 25.38 -4.91
N ARG A 31 -6.25 24.71 -4.48
CA ARG A 31 -6.92 23.68 -5.28
C ARG A 31 -7.46 24.25 -6.59
N PHE A 32 -8.15 25.40 -6.53
CA PHE A 32 -8.70 26.04 -7.72
C PHE A 32 -7.59 26.53 -8.65
N ARG A 33 -6.55 27.19 -8.13
CA ARG A 33 -5.41 27.65 -8.95
C ARG A 33 -4.70 26.52 -9.68
N ARG A 34 -4.51 25.36 -9.01
CA ARG A 34 -3.83 24.20 -9.59
C ARG A 34 -4.74 23.28 -10.40
N ALA A 35 -6.04 23.57 -10.49
CA ALA A 35 -6.99 22.61 -11.07
C ALA A 35 -6.67 22.30 -12.54
N ASP A 36 -6.40 23.33 -13.34
CA ASP A 36 -6.14 23.15 -14.77
C ASP A 36 -4.73 22.64 -15.05
N GLU A 37 -3.74 23.05 -14.24
CA GLU A 37 -2.39 22.46 -14.26
C GLU A 37 -2.44 20.94 -14.00
N VAL A 38 -3.19 20.53 -12.98
CA VAL A 38 -3.35 19.11 -12.62
C VAL A 38 -4.08 18.34 -13.72
N LYS A 39 -5.15 18.90 -14.32
CA LYS A 39 -5.82 18.28 -15.47
C LYS A 39 -4.86 18.08 -16.65
N SER A 40 -4.07 19.10 -16.97
CA SER A 40 -3.05 19.01 -18.02
C SER A 40 -2.03 17.91 -17.72
N MET A 41 -1.50 17.87 -16.49
CA MET A 41 -0.60 16.81 -16.05
C MET A 41 -1.23 15.41 -16.14
N PHE A 42 -2.51 15.27 -15.76
CA PHE A 42 -3.23 14.00 -15.90
C PHE A 42 -3.36 13.58 -17.37
N ASN A 43 -3.66 14.50 -18.28
CA ASN A 43 -3.74 14.20 -19.71
C ASN A 43 -2.38 13.79 -20.29
N SER A 44 -1.30 14.51 -19.96
CA SER A 44 0.05 14.12 -20.36
C SER A 44 0.46 12.77 -19.76
N ASN A 45 0.08 12.50 -18.51
CA ASN A 45 0.34 11.20 -17.88
C ASN A 45 -0.48 10.09 -18.55
N ARG A 46 -1.72 10.35 -18.97
CA ARG A 46 -2.55 9.41 -19.70
C ARG A 46 -1.90 9.00 -21.01
N GLN A 47 -1.30 9.95 -21.74
CA GLN A 47 -0.55 9.66 -22.96
C GLN A 47 0.63 8.70 -22.68
N LYS A 48 1.42 8.96 -21.64
CA LYS A 48 2.52 8.08 -21.22
C LYS A 48 2.04 6.68 -20.81
N ILE A 49 0.88 6.59 -20.16
CA ILE A 49 0.28 5.30 -19.79
C ILE A 49 -0.06 4.54 -21.06
N VAL A 50 -0.77 5.17 -22.01
CA VAL A 50 -1.17 4.56 -23.29
C VAL A 50 0.06 4.02 -24.03
N GLU A 51 1.08 4.85 -24.21
CA GLU A 51 2.33 4.45 -24.88
C GLU A 51 2.98 3.22 -24.23
N ARG A 52 3.14 3.23 -22.89
CA ARG A 52 3.75 2.11 -22.16
C ARG A 52 2.90 0.86 -22.22
N THR A 53 1.57 0.99 -22.08
CA THR A 53 0.66 -0.15 -22.17
C THR A 53 0.61 -0.72 -23.58
N ASP A 54 0.75 0.10 -24.61
CA ASP A 54 0.78 -0.36 -26.00
C ASP A 54 2.06 -1.15 -26.29
N THR A 55 3.22 -0.70 -25.81
CA THR A 55 4.47 -1.47 -25.89
C THR A 55 4.33 -2.83 -25.20
N LEU A 56 3.85 -2.85 -23.95
CA LEU A 56 3.63 -4.10 -23.20
C LEU A 56 2.60 -5.02 -23.88
N ASN A 57 1.56 -4.45 -24.48
CA ASN A 57 0.54 -5.21 -25.21
C ASN A 57 1.08 -5.79 -26.52
N GLN A 58 1.95 -5.06 -27.23
CA GLN A 58 2.65 -5.59 -28.40
C GLN A 58 3.58 -6.75 -28.03
N GLU A 59 4.38 -6.59 -26.96
CA GLU A 59 5.22 -7.67 -26.43
C GLU A 59 4.41 -8.86 -25.93
N TRP A 60 3.21 -8.64 -25.40
CA TRP A 60 2.32 -9.73 -24.99
C TRP A 60 1.78 -10.51 -26.19
N LYS A 61 1.38 -9.81 -27.26
CA LYS A 61 0.81 -10.42 -28.48
C LYS A 61 1.78 -11.35 -29.21
N THR A 62 3.09 -11.13 -29.09
CA THR A 62 4.10 -12.03 -29.68
C THR A 62 4.29 -13.32 -28.88
N ARG A 63 3.85 -13.36 -27.61
CA ARG A 63 3.96 -14.54 -26.76
C ARG A 63 2.84 -15.52 -27.08
N ARG A 64 3.20 -16.78 -27.34
CA ARG A 64 2.24 -17.89 -27.45
C ARG A 64 2.24 -18.66 -26.14
N ILE A 65 1.40 -18.22 -25.20
CA ILE A 65 1.24 -18.86 -23.89
C ILE A 65 0.04 -19.79 -23.95
N GLN A 66 0.23 -21.05 -23.56
CA GLN A 66 -0.88 -21.99 -23.45
C GLN A 66 -1.78 -21.58 -22.28
N PRO A 67 -3.10 -21.39 -22.49
CA PRO A 67 -4.01 -21.12 -21.40
C PRO A 67 -4.07 -22.33 -20.46
N VAL A 68 -4.48 -22.08 -19.21
CA VAL A 68 -4.60 -23.13 -18.19
C VAL A 68 -5.72 -24.09 -18.59
N HIS A 69 -5.43 -25.39 -18.54
CA HIS A 69 -6.39 -26.45 -18.80
C HIS A 69 -7.04 -26.90 -17.48
N ILE A 70 -8.30 -27.31 -17.55
CA ILE A 70 -9.04 -27.82 -16.38
C ILE A 70 -8.39 -29.13 -15.94
N MET A 71 -8.17 -29.25 -14.63
CA MET A 71 -7.73 -30.50 -14.02
C MET A 71 -8.92 -31.46 -13.95
N THR A 72 -9.06 -32.32 -14.96
CA THR A 72 -10.03 -33.41 -14.92
C THR A 72 -9.46 -34.56 -14.10
N SER A 73 -10.29 -35.19 -13.27
CA SER A 73 -9.93 -36.41 -12.57
C SER A 73 -9.68 -37.53 -13.58
N VAL A 74 -8.47 -38.10 -13.57
CA VAL A 74 -8.26 -39.41 -14.20
C VAL A 74 -8.89 -40.42 -13.25
N SER A 75 -9.77 -41.28 -13.76
CA SER A 75 -10.67 -42.18 -13.04
C SER A 75 -10.01 -43.27 -12.17
N SER A 76 -8.76 -43.10 -11.70
CA SER A 76 -7.95 -44.20 -11.15
C SER A 76 -7.17 -43.94 -9.86
N LEU A 77 -7.44 -42.89 -9.08
CA LEU A 77 -6.88 -42.79 -7.72
C LEU A 77 -7.97 -42.45 -6.69
N ARG A 78 -8.63 -43.50 -6.16
CA ARG A 78 -9.61 -43.45 -5.05
C ARG A 78 -9.12 -42.80 -3.75
N ALA A 79 -7.89 -42.27 -3.73
CA ALA A 79 -7.23 -41.66 -2.58
C ALA A 79 -6.92 -40.15 -2.76
N SER A 80 -7.29 -39.53 -3.88
CA SER A 80 -7.13 -38.09 -4.06
C SER A 80 -8.23 -37.33 -3.32
N ARG A 81 -7.84 -36.33 -2.51
CA ARG A 81 -8.81 -35.41 -1.88
C ARG A 81 -9.52 -34.61 -2.97
N GLU A 82 -10.77 -34.22 -2.72
CA GLU A 82 -11.58 -33.41 -3.64
C GLU A 82 -11.91 -32.06 -2.99
N CYS A 83 -12.03 -31.01 -3.81
CA CYS A 83 -12.56 -29.72 -3.40
C CYS A 83 -13.91 -29.48 -4.07
N THR A 84 -14.85 -28.91 -3.32
CA THR A 84 -16.19 -28.62 -3.83
C THR A 84 -16.49 -27.14 -3.74
N VAL A 85 -16.99 -26.57 -4.83
CA VAL A 85 -17.38 -25.17 -4.92
C VAL A 85 -18.89 -25.12 -5.13
N GLU A 86 -19.57 -24.42 -4.23
CA GLU A 86 -21.01 -24.17 -4.30
C GLU A 86 -21.26 -22.72 -4.71
N SER A 87 -22.23 -22.51 -5.59
CA SER A 87 -22.65 -21.18 -6.04
C SER A 87 -23.80 -20.68 -5.20
N GLY A 88 -23.80 -19.38 -4.87
CA GLY A 88 -24.98 -18.73 -4.27
C GLY A 88 -26.14 -18.51 -5.25
N PHE A 89 -25.91 -18.76 -6.55
CA PHE A 89 -26.93 -18.70 -7.59
C PHE A 89 -27.49 -20.11 -7.85
N SER A 90 -28.82 -20.26 -7.78
CA SER A 90 -29.52 -21.54 -7.92
C SER A 90 -29.38 -22.22 -9.30
N GLU A 91 -28.97 -21.47 -10.32
CA GLU A 91 -28.81 -21.95 -11.69
C GLU A 91 -27.47 -22.68 -11.94
N PHE A 92 -26.49 -22.52 -11.03
CA PHE A 92 -25.17 -23.11 -11.21
C PHE A 92 -25.03 -24.39 -10.37
N PRO A 93 -24.73 -25.54 -11.01
CA PRO A 93 -24.54 -26.78 -10.28
C PRO A 93 -23.27 -26.73 -9.42
N ARG A 94 -23.27 -27.50 -8.33
CA ARG A 94 -22.10 -27.72 -7.50
C ARG A 94 -20.97 -28.33 -8.33
N GLN A 95 -19.77 -27.77 -8.22
CA GLN A 95 -18.58 -28.23 -8.94
C GLN A 95 -17.66 -29.00 -7.99
N VAL A 96 -17.11 -30.11 -8.48
CA VAL A 96 -16.18 -30.97 -7.72
C VAL A 96 -14.92 -31.21 -8.56
N ILE A 97 -13.75 -30.91 -8.02
CA ILE A 97 -12.45 -31.00 -8.71
C ILE A 97 -11.44 -31.69 -7.78
N PRO A 98 -10.50 -32.50 -8.30
CA PRO A 98 -9.43 -33.08 -7.47
C PRO A 98 -8.52 -32.00 -6.85
N LEU A 99 -8.20 -32.18 -5.58
CA LEU A 99 -7.31 -31.31 -4.81
C LEU A 99 -5.85 -31.78 -4.98
N LYS A 100 -5.02 -30.94 -5.60
CA LYS A 100 -3.58 -31.20 -5.75
C LYS A 100 -2.83 -30.77 -4.50
N THR A 101 -2.35 -31.74 -3.72
CA THR A 101 -1.44 -31.46 -2.60
C THR A 101 -0.09 -30.95 -3.12
N LEU A 102 0.34 -29.78 -2.64
CA LEU A 102 1.69 -29.28 -2.87
C LEU A 102 2.65 -29.95 -1.87
N ASN A 103 3.84 -30.34 -2.34
CA ASN A 103 4.83 -30.99 -1.50
C ASN A 103 5.30 -30.05 -0.38
N ALA A 104 5.59 -30.60 0.80
CA ALA A 104 6.10 -29.84 1.92
C ALA A 104 7.47 -29.22 1.58
N VAL A 105 7.63 -27.94 1.88
CA VAL A 105 8.89 -27.20 1.78
C VAL A 105 9.26 -26.70 3.17
N ALA A 106 10.53 -26.82 3.55
CA ALA A 106 11.01 -26.37 4.85
C ALA A 106 10.83 -24.86 5.01
N SER A 107 10.28 -24.43 6.15
CA SER A 107 10.14 -23.01 6.48
C SER A 107 11.44 -22.44 7.05
N VAL A 108 11.69 -21.16 6.74
CA VAL A 108 12.77 -20.38 7.35
C VAL A 108 12.22 -19.64 8.58
N PRO A 109 12.99 -19.48 9.67
CA PRO A 109 12.57 -18.70 10.83
C PRO A 109 12.19 -17.26 10.49
N VAL A 110 11.27 -16.67 11.25
CA VAL A 110 10.87 -15.28 11.08
C VAL A 110 12.05 -14.35 11.40
N MET A 111 12.45 -13.53 10.43
CA MET A 111 13.48 -12.52 10.59
C MET A 111 12.99 -11.19 10.03
N TYR A 112 12.99 -10.15 10.86
CA TYR A 112 12.72 -8.78 10.38
C TYR A 112 13.95 -8.21 9.69
N SER A 113 13.72 -7.38 8.68
CA SER A 113 14.81 -6.68 7.99
C SER A 113 15.56 -5.74 8.93
N TRP A 114 16.89 -5.80 8.86
CA TRP A 114 17.81 -4.94 9.58
C TRP A 114 18.92 -4.47 8.65
N SER A 115 19.40 -3.25 8.85
CA SER A 115 20.59 -2.76 8.16
C SER A 115 21.85 -3.14 8.92
N PRO A 116 22.88 -3.66 8.22
CA PRO A 116 24.16 -3.97 8.84
C PRO A 116 24.91 -2.70 9.23
N LEU A 117 25.56 -2.70 10.38
CA LEU A 117 26.34 -1.56 10.86
C LEU A 117 27.80 -1.93 11.18
N GLN A 118 28.73 -1.16 10.62
CA GLN A 118 30.15 -1.26 10.95
C GLN A 118 30.47 -0.60 12.30
N GLN A 119 29.77 0.50 12.63
CA GLN A 119 29.87 1.23 13.89
C GLN A 119 28.48 1.68 14.37
N ASN A 120 28.36 2.01 15.66
CA ASN A 120 27.08 2.41 16.26
C ASN A 120 26.54 3.70 15.62
N PHE A 121 25.21 3.78 15.46
CA PHE A 121 24.51 4.94 14.94
C PHE A 121 23.55 5.51 16.00
N MET A 122 23.70 6.79 16.33
CA MET A 122 22.88 7.47 17.33
C MET A 122 21.55 7.93 16.71
N VAL A 123 20.43 7.50 17.27
CA VAL A 123 19.08 7.85 16.81
C VAL A 123 18.39 8.76 17.82
N ARG A 124 17.78 9.86 17.36
CA ARG A 124 16.95 10.73 18.19
C ARG A 124 15.59 10.09 18.43
N ALA A 125 15.07 10.18 19.66
CA ALA A 125 13.72 9.75 19.97
C ALA A 125 12.68 10.47 19.09
N ALA A 126 11.84 9.71 18.41
CA ALA A 126 10.71 10.26 17.69
C ALA A 126 9.69 10.81 18.69
N SER A 127 9.29 12.07 18.54
CA SER A 127 8.29 12.69 19.42
C SER A 127 6.86 12.22 19.11
N CYS A 128 6.62 11.68 17.92
CA CYS A 128 5.35 11.15 17.46
C CYS A 128 5.61 9.83 16.72
N GLY A 129 4.91 8.76 17.11
CA GLY A 129 4.96 7.49 16.37
C GLY A 129 4.26 7.66 15.02
N HIS A 130 4.97 7.35 13.92
CA HIS A 130 4.40 7.34 12.56
C HIS A 130 3.76 5.98 12.19
N GLY A 131 3.65 5.08 13.16
CA GLY A 131 2.92 3.80 13.14
C GLY A 131 2.80 3.27 14.57
N ALA A 132 2.01 2.21 14.80
CA ALA A 132 1.98 1.49 16.07
C ALA A 132 3.29 0.69 16.24
N VAL A 133 4.43 1.39 16.36
CA VAL A 133 5.75 0.80 16.44
C VAL A 133 6.08 0.58 17.91
N SER A 134 6.03 -0.67 18.34
CA SER A 134 6.76 -1.13 19.53
C SER A 134 8.25 -0.89 19.27
N SER A 135 8.73 0.30 19.62
CA SER A 135 10.15 0.64 19.58
C SER A 135 10.83 -0.01 20.78
N SER A 136 10.92 -1.33 20.78
CA SER A 136 11.94 -2.03 21.54
C SER A 136 13.22 -1.95 20.73
N ALA A 137 14.01 -0.92 20.99
CA ALA A 137 15.43 -0.92 20.66
C ALA A 137 16.11 -1.96 21.58
N SER A 138 15.89 -3.24 21.29
CA SER A 138 16.65 -4.31 21.93
C SER A 138 18.06 -4.22 21.34
N PHE A 139 18.98 -3.64 22.10
CA PHE A 139 20.42 -3.76 21.86
C PHE A 139 20.81 -5.22 22.05
N SER A 140 20.57 -6.04 21.04
CA SER A 140 21.19 -7.36 20.92
C SER A 140 22.65 -7.14 20.53
N LEU A 141 23.56 -7.94 21.08
CA LEU A 141 25.02 -7.91 20.87
C LEU A 141 25.48 -8.07 19.39
N GLN A 142 24.56 -8.10 18.42
CA GLN A 142 24.85 -8.04 17.00
C GLN A 142 24.55 -6.62 16.49
N ARG A 143 25.57 -5.97 15.90
CA ARG A 143 25.55 -4.59 15.38
C ARG A 143 24.54 -4.41 14.22
N CYS A 144 23.25 -4.40 14.53
CA CYS A 144 22.16 -4.39 13.56
C CYS A 144 21.09 -3.37 13.99
N VAL A 145 20.61 -2.52 13.07
CA VAL A 145 19.47 -1.62 13.33
C VAL A 145 18.27 -2.07 12.52
N ARG A 146 17.11 -2.20 13.18
CA ARG A 146 15.85 -2.55 12.54
C ARG A 146 15.46 -1.45 11.55
N VAL A 147 15.27 -1.81 10.29
CA VAL A 147 14.78 -0.88 9.27
C VAL A 147 13.33 -1.22 8.97
N THR A 148 12.43 -0.31 9.33
CA THR A 148 11.04 -0.39 8.91
C THR A 148 10.94 0.25 7.52
N PRO A 149 10.57 -0.49 6.46
CA PRO A 149 10.37 0.11 5.15
C PRO A 149 9.16 1.05 5.20
N PHE A 150 9.33 2.28 4.71
CA PHE A 150 8.22 3.14 4.32
C PHE A 150 7.71 2.65 2.96
N LEU A 151 6.52 2.05 2.94
CA LEU A 151 5.71 1.90 1.73
C LEU A 151 4.57 2.93 1.78
#